data_AF-A0A1G9SEX7-F1
#
_entry.id   AF-A0A1G9SEX7-F1
#
_cell.length_a   1.000
_cell.length_b   1.000
_cell.length_c   1.000
_cell.angle_alpha   90.00
_cell.angle_beta   90.00
_cell.angle_gamma   90.00
#
_symmetry.space_group_name_H-M   'P 1'
#
loop_
_entity.id
_entity.type
_entity.pdbx_description
1 polymer ?
#
loop_
_entity_poly.entity_id
_entity_poly.type
_entity_poly.pdbx_seq_one_letter_code
_entity_poly.pdbx_strand_id
1 'polypeptide(L)'
;MMPDPIAAPSPNFNERKLPISLIVLHYTGMENGAVALERMRDPAAEVSAHYMVEEDGRIFQLVDEDKRAWHAGVSCWRGETDINSSSIGVEIVNGGHDFGLPDFPAVQIAAVIELVKDIMGRHGIGPEGVVGHSDIAPGRKQDPGEKFPWERLAAAGCARVVRE
;
A
#
# COMPACT_ATOMS: atom_id res chain seq x y z
N MET A 1 15.09 1.28 -14.74
CA MET A 1 15.42 1.90 -13.44
C MET A 1 14.19 2.68 -13.05
N MET A 2 13.58 2.36 -11.91
CA MET A 2 12.43 3.13 -11.41
C MET A 2 12.92 4.55 -11.09
N PRO A 3 12.19 5.61 -11.48
CA PRO A 3 12.52 6.95 -11.03
C PRO A 3 12.42 7.02 -9.51
N ASP A 4 13.29 7.82 -8.89
CA ASP A 4 13.27 8.01 -7.44
C ASP A 4 11.89 8.54 -6.99
N PRO A 5 11.31 8.02 -5.89
CA PRO A 5 10.08 8.55 -5.34
C PRO A 5 10.17 10.04 -5.02
N ILE A 6 9.07 10.75 -5.26
CA ILE A 6 8.93 12.17 -4.93
C ILE A 6 8.72 12.29 -3.42
N ALA A 7 9.61 13.00 -2.73
CA ALA A 7 9.48 13.23 -1.29
C ALA A 7 8.23 14.07 -0.98
N ALA A 8 7.33 13.54 -0.16
CA ALA A 8 6.14 14.22 0.35
C ALA A 8 5.90 13.84 1.82
N PRO A 9 6.82 14.23 2.73
CA PRO A 9 6.87 13.70 4.08
C PRO A 9 5.56 13.93 4.85
N SER A 10 5.14 12.90 5.57
CA SER A 10 4.05 12.90 6.53
C SER A 10 4.61 12.95 7.96
N PRO A 11 3.99 13.72 8.87
CA PRO A 11 4.32 13.69 10.29
C PRO A 11 3.71 12.48 11.03
N ASN A 12 2.85 11.71 10.38
CA ASN A 12 2.05 10.66 11.00
C ASN A 12 2.82 9.33 11.00
N PHE A 13 3.81 9.21 11.87
CA PHE A 13 4.56 7.97 12.07
C PHE A 13 5.10 7.86 13.50
N ASN A 14 5.55 6.67 13.86
CA ASN A 14 6.33 6.44 15.07
C ASN A 14 7.37 5.33 14.87
N GLU A 15 8.09 4.94 15.93
CA GLU A 15 9.06 3.85 15.83
C GLU A 15 8.36 2.49 15.62
N ARG A 16 8.91 1.67 14.73
CA ARG A 16 8.47 0.28 14.55
C ARG A 16 8.84 -0.57 15.76
N LYS A 17 8.02 -1.57 16.02
CA LYS A 17 8.25 -2.56 17.08
C LYS A 17 8.63 -3.94 16.54
N LEU A 18 8.48 -4.15 15.24
CA LEU A 18 8.62 -5.44 14.56
C LEU A 18 9.47 -5.28 13.29
N PRO A 19 10.14 -6.37 12.84
CA PRO A 19 10.78 -6.38 11.54
C PRO A 19 9.72 -6.34 10.43
N ILE A 20 10.11 -5.74 9.30
CA ILE A 20 9.28 -5.68 8.10
C ILE A 20 9.24 -7.08 7.49
N SER A 21 8.02 -7.56 7.25
CA SER A 21 7.76 -8.87 6.64
C SER A 21 6.60 -8.84 5.65
N LEU A 22 5.89 -7.72 5.55
CA LEU A 22 4.70 -7.58 4.72
C LEU A 22 4.73 -6.30 3.88
N ILE A 23 4.04 -6.35 2.75
CA ILE A 23 3.62 -5.18 1.98
C ILE A 23 2.10 -5.22 1.94
N VAL A 24 1.45 -4.14 2.39
CA VAL A 24 -0.01 -4.04 2.38
C VAL A 24 -0.43 -3.05 1.30
N LEU A 25 -1.20 -3.54 0.33
CA LEU A 25 -1.73 -2.75 -0.77
C LEU A 25 -3.11 -2.21 -0.43
N HIS A 26 -3.30 -0.92 -0.68
CA HIS A 26 -4.53 -0.17 -0.42
C HIS A 26 -5.00 0.51 -1.71
N TYR A 27 -6.27 0.87 -1.77
CA TYR A 27 -6.68 2.05 -2.54
C TYR A 27 -6.85 3.23 -1.58
N THR A 28 -6.74 4.46 -2.08
CA THR A 28 -6.91 5.66 -1.24
C THR A 28 -8.35 5.88 -0.79
N GLY A 29 -9.33 5.57 -1.64
CA GLY A 29 -10.75 5.67 -1.27
C GLY A 29 -11.22 7.12 -1.18
N MET A 30 -10.54 8.00 -1.93
CA MET A 30 -10.75 9.45 -1.94
C MET A 30 -10.90 9.94 -3.37
N GLU A 31 -11.47 11.13 -3.51
CA GLU A 31 -11.81 11.72 -4.81
C GLU A 31 -10.64 11.74 -5.81
N ASN A 32 -9.42 12.00 -5.33
CA ASN A 32 -8.21 12.01 -6.15
C ASN A 32 -6.93 11.91 -5.28
N GLY A 33 -5.79 11.80 -5.95
CA GLY A 33 -4.48 11.69 -5.29
C GLY A 33 -4.06 12.92 -4.49
N ALA A 34 -4.46 14.14 -4.91
CA ALA A 34 -4.13 15.35 -4.17
C ALA A 34 -4.80 15.38 -2.78
N VAL A 35 -6.10 15.02 -2.72
CA VAL A 35 -6.84 14.90 -1.46
C VAL A 35 -6.26 13.80 -0.58
N ALA A 36 -5.91 12.65 -1.16
CA ALA A 36 -5.28 11.55 -0.41
C ALA A 36 -3.92 11.94 0.16
N LEU A 37 -3.08 12.62 -0.62
CA LEU A 37 -1.77 13.08 -0.20
C LEU A 37 -1.86 14.14 0.91
N GLU A 38 -2.80 15.09 0.80
CA GLU A 38 -3.06 16.06 1.86
C GLU A 38 -3.52 15.37 3.14
N ARG A 39 -4.49 14.45 3.05
CA ARG A 39 -5.04 13.73 4.20
C ARG A 39 -3.96 12.92 4.94
N MET A 40 -3.09 12.22 4.22
CA MET A 40 -2.02 11.43 4.83
C MET A 40 -0.91 12.30 5.46
N ARG A 41 -0.88 13.61 5.19
CA ARG A 41 0.11 14.55 5.73
C ARG A 41 -0.47 15.50 6.77
N ASP A 42 -1.78 15.47 6.98
CA ASP A 42 -2.47 16.22 8.03
C ASP A 42 -2.21 15.55 9.41
N PRO A 43 -1.56 16.24 10.37
CA PRO A 43 -1.34 15.71 11.71
C PRO A 43 -2.63 15.31 12.44
N ALA A 44 -3.76 15.98 12.15
CA ALA A 44 -5.03 15.69 12.81
C ALA A 44 -5.73 14.45 12.23
N ALA A 45 -5.29 13.97 11.05
CA ALA A 45 -5.85 12.80 10.42
C ALA A 45 -5.38 11.49 11.06
N GLU A 46 -4.17 11.50 11.64
CA GLU A 46 -3.53 10.34 12.27
C GLU A 46 -3.53 9.08 11.38
N VAL A 47 -3.36 9.27 10.06
CA VAL A 47 -3.20 8.20 9.07
C VAL A 47 -2.08 8.54 8.09
N SER A 48 -1.41 7.52 7.57
CA SER A 48 -0.35 7.64 6.57
C SER A 48 -0.01 6.28 5.95
N ALA A 49 0.72 6.31 4.85
CA ALA A 49 1.38 5.15 4.26
C ALA A 49 2.86 5.47 3.99
N HIS A 50 3.66 4.49 3.57
CA HIS A 50 5.05 4.76 3.19
C HIS A 50 5.11 5.34 1.79
N TYR A 51 4.28 4.81 0.89
CA TYR A 51 4.22 5.22 -0.49
C TYR A 51 2.79 5.51 -0.95
N MET A 52 2.66 6.43 -1.90
CA MET A 52 1.45 6.63 -2.68
C MET A 52 1.77 6.57 -4.17
N VAL A 53 1.01 5.81 -4.96
CA VAL A 53 1.16 5.70 -6.41
C VAL A 53 0.00 6.39 -7.12
N GLU A 54 0.30 7.47 -7.83
CA GLU A 54 -0.67 8.23 -8.64
C GLU A 54 -1.16 7.46 -9.87
N GLU A 55 -2.29 7.90 -10.42
CA GLU A 55 -2.89 7.30 -11.62
C GLU A 55 -1.96 7.36 -12.85
N ASP A 56 -1.05 8.34 -12.91
CA ASP A 56 -0.05 8.49 -13.97
C ASP A 56 1.27 7.72 -13.70
N GLY A 57 1.34 6.99 -12.58
CA GLY A 57 2.49 6.18 -12.19
C GLY A 57 3.58 6.94 -11.40
N ARG A 58 3.41 8.23 -11.10
CA ARG A 58 4.29 8.90 -10.13
C ARG A 58 4.17 8.24 -8.75
N ILE A 59 5.29 8.12 -8.07
CA ILE A 59 5.37 7.55 -6.73
C ILE A 59 5.78 8.65 -5.77
N PHE A 60 5.02 8.82 -4.69
CA PHE A 60 5.39 9.68 -3.56
C PHE A 60 5.86 8.82 -2.40
N GLN A 61 6.88 9.28 -1.68
CA GLN A 61 7.30 8.70 -0.41
C GLN A 61 6.91 9.64 0.73
N LEU A 62 6.11 9.13 1.67
CA LEU A 62 5.54 9.91 2.77
C LEU A 62 6.21 9.57 4.12
N VAL A 63 6.52 8.30 4.36
CA VAL A 63 7.15 7.83 5.60
C VAL A 63 8.32 6.93 5.24
N ASP A 64 9.46 7.15 5.90
CA ASP A 64 10.64 6.29 5.74
C ASP A 64 10.32 4.87 6.16
N GLU A 65 10.85 3.89 5.44
CA GLU A 65 10.52 2.50 5.70
C GLU A 65 11.09 1.97 7.02
N ASP A 66 12.03 2.63 7.69
CA ASP A 66 12.43 2.26 9.05
C ASP A 66 11.42 2.73 10.11
N LYS A 67 10.47 3.61 9.75
CA LYS A 67 9.42 4.14 10.61
C LYS A 67 8.07 3.47 10.36
N ARG A 68 7.26 3.41 11.42
CA ARG A 68 5.91 2.84 11.40
C ARG A 68 4.91 3.87 10.89
N ALA A 69 4.51 3.77 9.62
CA ALA A 69 3.34 4.49 9.11
C ALA A 69 2.03 3.93 9.71
N TRP A 70 0.93 4.68 9.60
CA TRP A 70 -0.36 4.38 10.22
C TRP A 70 -1.43 4.09 9.15
N HIS A 71 -1.33 2.94 8.48
CA HIS A 71 -2.21 2.58 7.36
C HIS A 71 -3.16 1.41 7.66
N ALA A 72 -2.72 0.42 8.45
CA ALA A 72 -3.42 -0.86 8.60
C ALA A 72 -4.56 -0.82 9.64
N GLY A 73 -4.58 0.14 10.56
CA GLY A 73 -5.53 0.19 11.67
C GLY A 73 -5.60 -1.12 12.47
N VAL A 74 -6.78 -1.46 12.99
CA VAL A 74 -7.04 -2.76 13.63
C VAL A 74 -7.05 -3.85 12.56
N SER A 75 -6.08 -4.77 12.63
CA SER A 75 -5.83 -5.81 11.63
C SER A 75 -5.09 -7.00 12.24
N CYS A 76 -5.07 -8.14 11.53
CA CYS A 76 -4.35 -9.34 11.92
C CYS A 76 -3.92 -10.14 10.67
N TRP A 77 -2.68 -10.63 10.66
CA TRP A 77 -2.17 -11.51 9.62
C TRP A 77 -1.31 -12.61 10.23
N ARG A 78 -1.70 -13.88 10.02
CA ARG A 78 -0.99 -15.06 10.54
C ARG A 78 -0.63 -14.98 12.04
N GLY A 79 -1.51 -14.37 12.84
CA GLY A 79 -1.35 -14.20 14.29
C GLY A 79 -0.63 -12.93 14.72
N GLU A 80 -0.01 -12.18 13.81
CA GLU A 80 0.51 -10.83 14.08
C GLU A 80 -0.62 -9.82 14.05
N THR A 81 -0.67 -8.89 15.00
CA THR A 81 -1.74 -7.88 15.15
C THR A 81 -1.25 -6.44 15.03
N ASP A 82 0.05 -6.15 15.21
CA ASP A 82 0.62 -4.83 14.93
C ASP A 82 1.15 -4.74 13.49
N ILE A 83 0.22 -4.87 12.52
CA ILE A 83 0.57 -4.91 11.10
C ILE A 83 1.29 -3.64 10.64
N ASN A 84 0.94 -2.48 11.19
CA ASN A 84 1.69 -1.25 10.91
C ASN A 84 3.18 -1.38 11.24
N SER A 85 3.54 -2.05 12.34
CA SER A 85 4.96 -2.27 12.68
C SER A 85 5.63 -3.24 11.70
N SER A 86 4.95 -4.30 11.28
CA SER A 86 5.53 -5.38 10.47
C SER A 86 5.41 -5.20 8.96
N SER A 87 4.91 -4.05 8.49
CA SER A 87 4.61 -3.86 7.07
C SER A 87 4.96 -2.51 6.47
N ILE A 88 5.08 -2.52 5.14
CA ILE A 88 5.08 -1.34 4.28
C ILE A 88 3.70 -1.16 3.65
N GLY A 89 2.97 -0.11 4.04
CA GLY A 89 1.77 0.34 3.34
C GLY A 89 2.05 1.08 2.04
N VAL A 90 1.36 0.69 0.96
CA VAL A 90 1.36 1.35 -0.36
C VAL A 90 -0.07 1.74 -0.71
N GLU A 91 -0.32 3.04 -0.79
CA GLU A 91 -1.60 3.62 -1.20
C GLU A 91 -1.65 3.80 -2.71
N ILE A 92 -2.69 3.31 -3.35
CA ILE A 92 -2.85 3.37 -4.81
C ILE A 92 -4.02 4.30 -5.09
N VAL A 93 -3.77 5.41 -5.78
CA VAL A 93 -4.81 6.41 -6.04
C VAL A 93 -5.92 5.76 -6.86
N ASN A 94 -7.06 5.56 -6.21
CA ASN A 94 -8.26 5.03 -6.78
C ASN A 94 -9.40 5.38 -5.81
N GLY A 95 -10.50 5.89 -6.35
CA GLY A 95 -11.63 6.31 -5.55
C GLY A 95 -12.29 5.19 -4.74
N GLY A 96 -12.05 3.92 -5.08
CA GLY A 96 -12.62 2.80 -4.34
C GLY A 96 -14.15 2.75 -4.45
N HIS A 97 -14.77 1.96 -3.58
CA HIS A 97 -16.22 1.71 -3.61
C HIS A 97 -17.07 2.98 -3.46
N ASP A 98 -16.62 3.95 -2.67
CA ASP A 98 -17.36 5.20 -2.42
C ASP A 98 -17.42 6.11 -3.66
N PHE A 99 -16.54 5.87 -4.64
CA PHE A 99 -16.45 6.62 -5.89
C PHE A 99 -16.60 5.69 -7.12
N GLY A 100 -17.36 4.61 -6.97
CA GLY A 100 -17.76 3.73 -8.08
C GLY A 100 -16.71 2.72 -8.54
N LEU A 101 -15.61 2.58 -7.78
CA LEU A 101 -14.51 1.63 -8.00
C LEU A 101 -14.02 1.65 -9.47
N PRO A 102 -13.33 2.71 -9.92
CA PRO A 102 -12.78 2.76 -11.27
C PRO A 102 -11.71 1.70 -11.49
N ASP A 103 -11.44 1.37 -12.75
CA ASP A 103 -10.32 0.49 -13.12
C ASP A 103 -8.98 1.20 -12.85
N PHE A 104 -7.95 0.45 -12.46
CA PHE A 104 -6.61 1.01 -12.25
C PHE A 104 -5.88 1.18 -13.60
N PRO A 105 -5.34 2.38 -13.93
CA PRO A 105 -4.56 2.59 -15.14
C PRO A 105 -3.38 1.64 -15.28
N ALA A 106 -3.10 1.20 -16.50
CA ALA A 106 -2.04 0.23 -16.76
C ALA A 106 -0.65 0.73 -16.33
N VAL A 107 -0.39 2.03 -16.45
CA VAL A 107 0.86 2.70 -16.03
C VAL A 107 1.00 2.73 -14.52
N GLN A 108 -0.08 2.99 -13.79
CA GLN A 108 -0.10 2.94 -12.33
C GLN A 108 0.23 1.53 -11.83
N ILE A 109 -0.41 0.50 -12.40
CA ILE A 109 -0.14 -0.89 -12.01
C ILE A 109 1.30 -1.32 -12.35
N ALA A 110 1.85 -0.84 -13.46
CA ALA A 110 3.27 -1.07 -13.77
C ALA A 110 4.20 -0.45 -12.71
N ALA A 111 3.90 0.78 -12.26
CA ALA A 111 4.63 1.44 -11.19
C ALA A 111 4.50 0.70 -9.85
N VAL A 112 3.30 0.23 -9.49
CA VAL A 112 3.06 -0.58 -8.30
C VAL A 112 3.90 -1.87 -8.35
N ILE A 113 3.92 -2.58 -9.48
CA ILE A 113 4.70 -3.82 -9.62
C ILE A 113 6.19 -3.56 -9.39
N GLU A 114 6.75 -2.53 -10.01
CA GLU A 114 8.17 -2.22 -9.86
C GLU A 114 8.53 -1.75 -8.45
N LEU A 115 7.67 -0.95 -7.81
CA LEU A 115 7.82 -0.54 -6.42
C LEU A 115 7.77 -1.76 -5.47
N VAL A 116 6.79 -2.64 -5.65
CA VAL A 116 6.64 -3.84 -4.82
C VAL A 116 7.86 -4.76 -4.96
N LYS A 117 8.38 -4.98 -6.18
CA LYS A 117 9.61 -5.76 -6.39
C LYS A 117 10.80 -5.17 -5.67
N ASP A 118 10.96 -3.85 -5.74
CA ASP A 118 12.05 -3.15 -5.09
C ASP A 118 11.98 -3.30 -3.56
N ILE A 119 10.82 -3.06 -2.96
CA ILE A 119 10.58 -3.25 -1.51
C ILE A 119 10.84 -4.72 -1.12
N MET A 120 10.32 -5.67 -1.89
CA MET A 120 10.55 -7.10 -1.67
C MET A 120 12.04 -7.45 -1.65
N GLY A 121 12.80 -6.93 -2.62
CA GLY A 121 14.24 -7.15 -2.71
C GLY A 121 15.01 -6.54 -1.54
N ARG A 122 14.65 -5.32 -1.10
CA ARG A 122 15.32 -4.61 -0.01
C ARG A 122 15.08 -5.25 1.36
N HIS A 123 13.90 -5.83 1.57
CA HIS A 123 13.51 -6.44 2.87
C HIS A 123 13.50 -7.97 2.88
N GLY A 124 13.79 -8.63 1.76
CA GLY A 124 13.73 -10.09 1.65
C GLY A 124 12.31 -10.66 1.78
N ILE A 125 11.29 -9.93 1.33
CA ILE A 125 9.88 -10.33 1.42
C ILE A 125 9.53 -11.22 0.21
N GLY A 126 8.98 -12.39 0.47
CA GLY A 126 8.43 -13.28 -0.56
C GLY A 126 7.04 -12.84 -1.04
N PRO A 127 6.55 -13.34 -2.19
CA PRO A 127 5.23 -12.99 -2.73
C PRO A 127 4.06 -13.29 -1.79
N GLU A 128 4.23 -14.19 -0.81
CA GLU A 128 3.26 -14.47 0.25
C GLU A 128 3.14 -13.37 1.32
N GLY A 129 4.07 -12.41 1.34
CA GLY A 129 4.04 -11.24 2.20
C GLY A 129 3.37 -10.03 1.57
N VAL A 130 2.93 -10.12 0.31
CA VAL A 130 2.18 -9.04 -0.36
C VAL A 130 0.69 -9.35 -0.28
N VAL A 131 -0.04 -8.49 0.44
CA VAL A 131 -1.44 -8.71 0.83
C VAL A 131 -2.27 -7.46 0.62
N GLY A 132 -3.58 -7.61 0.44
CA GLY A 132 -4.53 -6.50 0.46
C GLY A 132 -4.89 -6.10 1.88
N HIS A 133 -5.35 -4.87 2.07
CA HIS A 133 -5.91 -4.44 3.36
C HIS A 133 -7.14 -5.30 3.77
N SER A 134 -7.93 -5.75 2.78
CA SER A 134 -9.03 -6.68 2.96
C SER A 134 -8.61 -8.02 3.57
N ASP A 135 -7.39 -8.50 3.27
CA ASP A 135 -6.89 -9.79 3.74
C ASP A 135 -6.51 -9.76 5.23
N ILE A 136 -6.03 -8.60 5.69
CA ILE A 136 -5.60 -8.39 7.09
C ILE A 136 -6.72 -7.83 7.98
N ALA A 137 -7.80 -7.31 7.40
CA ALA A 137 -8.92 -6.72 8.11
C ALA A 137 -10.28 -7.14 7.51
N PRO A 138 -10.56 -8.45 7.41
CA PRO A 138 -11.77 -8.95 6.80
C PRO A 138 -13.02 -8.43 7.51
N GLY A 139 -14.02 -8.01 6.72
CA GLY A 139 -15.26 -7.41 7.22
C GLY A 139 -15.16 -5.94 7.65
N ARG A 140 -13.94 -5.38 7.78
CA ARG A 140 -13.72 -3.95 8.04
C ARG A 140 -13.28 -3.19 6.80
N LYS A 141 -12.42 -3.80 5.97
CA LYS A 141 -11.82 -3.17 4.79
C LYS A 141 -12.05 -4.01 3.53
N GLN A 142 -12.17 -3.32 2.41
CA GLN A 142 -12.45 -3.91 1.09
C GLN A 142 -11.34 -3.60 0.08
N ASP A 143 -10.46 -2.66 0.39
CA ASP A 143 -9.30 -2.28 -0.42
C ASP A 143 -8.23 -3.38 -0.48
N PRO A 144 -7.56 -3.56 -1.64
CA PRO A 144 -7.61 -2.71 -2.84
C PRO A 144 -8.78 -3.01 -3.80
N GLY A 145 -9.74 -3.85 -3.41
CA GLY A 145 -10.97 -4.13 -4.16
C GLY A 145 -10.80 -5.20 -5.24
N GLU A 146 -11.94 -5.69 -5.75
CA GLU A 146 -12.03 -6.76 -6.73
C GLU A 146 -11.45 -6.39 -8.11
N LYS A 147 -11.31 -5.09 -8.37
CA LYS A 147 -10.69 -4.59 -9.60
C LYS A 147 -9.18 -4.49 -9.54
N PHE A 148 -8.58 -4.69 -8.37
CA PHE A 148 -7.13 -4.68 -8.27
C PHE A 148 -6.55 -5.91 -8.98
N PRO A 149 -5.63 -5.74 -9.95
CA PRO A 149 -5.22 -6.82 -10.85
C PRO A 149 -4.16 -7.73 -10.23
N TRP A 150 -4.53 -8.49 -9.19
CA TRP A 150 -3.67 -9.44 -8.48
C TRP A 150 -2.95 -10.42 -9.42
N GLU A 151 -3.62 -10.87 -10.49
CA GLU A 151 -3.01 -11.75 -11.50
C GLU A 151 -1.77 -11.15 -12.17
N ARG A 152 -1.79 -9.83 -12.43
CA ARG A 152 -0.63 -9.14 -13.02
C ARG A 152 0.55 -9.08 -12.05
N LEU A 153 0.27 -8.84 -10.76
CA LEU A 153 1.30 -8.88 -9.72
C LEU A 153 1.86 -10.30 -9.58
N ALA A 154 1.00 -11.31 -9.58
CA ALA A 154 1.42 -12.70 -9.47
C ALA A 154 2.26 -13.15 -10.67
N ALA A 155 1.88 -12.78 -11.89
CA ALA A 155 2.67 -13.01 -13.10
C ALA A 155 4.04 -12.33 -13.06
N ALA A 156 4.16 -11.21 -12.33
CA ALA A 156 5.42 -10.50 -12.11
C ALA A 156 6.23 -11.04 -10.91
N GLY A 157 5.74 -12.07 -10.21
CA GLY A 157 6.38 -12.63 -9.01
C GLY A 157 6.16 -11.82 -7.73
N CYS A 158 5.25 -10.84 -7.75
CA CYS A 158 5.00 -9.91 -6.64
C CYS A 158 3.87 -10.33 -5.71
N ALA A 159 3.11 -11.37 -6.05
CA ALA A 159 2.01 -11.88 -5.24
C ALA A 159 1.83 -13.38 -5.48
N ARG A 160 1.16 -14.07 -4.55
CA ARG A 160 0.76 -15.46 -4.83
C ARG A 160 -0.31 -15.48 -5.90
N VAL A 161 -0.19 -16.46 -6.81
CA VAL A 161 -1.33 -16.88 -7.63
C VAL A 161 -2.33 -17.55 -6.68
N VAL A 162 -3.50 -16.95 -6.51
CA VAL A 162 -4.65 -17.66 -5.93
C VAL A 162 -5.25 -18.47 -7.08
N ARG A 163 -4.93 -19.77 -7.13
CA ARG A 163 -5.68 -20.69 -7.97
C ARG A 163 -6.87 -21.15 -7.15
N GLU A 164 -8.08 -20.89 -7.66
CA GLU A 164 -9.32 -21.50 -7.16
C GLU A 164 -9.26 -23.03 -7.26
#